data_AF-A0A8D0TCV3-F1
#
_entry.id   AF-A0A8D0TCV3-F1
#
_cell.length_a   1.000
_cell.length_b   1.000
_cell.length_c   1.000
_cell.angle_alpha   90.00
_cell.angle_beta   90.00
_cell.angle_gamma   90.00
#
_symmetry.space_group_name_H-M   'P 1'
#
loop_
_entity.id
_entity.type
_entity.pdbx_description
1 polymer ?
#
loop_
_entity_poly.entity_id
_entity_poly.type
_entity_poly.pdbx_seq_one_letter_code
_entity_poly.pdbx_strand_id
1 'polypeptide(L)'
;MPKAKGKTRRQKFGYNVNRKRLNRNARRKAAPRIQCSHIRHAWDQTKSVRQNLAEMGLAMDPNRAVPLIKRKVKAMEVDREERPKELVRKPYVLNAIEAE
;
A
#
# COMPACT_ATOMS: atom_id res chain seq x y z
N MET A 1 32.09 32.79 2.12
CA MET A 1 31.04 31.85 1.66
C MET A 1 31.71 30.64 1.02
N PRO A 2 31.57 29.41 1.55
CA PRO A 2 32.09 28.24 0.86
C PRO A 2 31.19 27.97 -0.36
N LYS A 3 31.71 28.18 -1.57
CA LYS A 3 31.07 27.77 -2.82
C LYS A 3 30.89 26.26 -2.75
N ALA A 4 29.66 25.76 -2.73
CA ALA A 4 29.35 24.34 -2.74
C ALA A 4 29.76 23.68 -4.08
N LYS A 5 31.06 23.51 -4.31
CA LYS A 5 31.61 22.69 -5.37
C LYS A 5 31.65 21.25 -4.85
N GLY A 6 30.87 20.36 -5.47
CA GLY A 6 31.18 18.92 -5.38
C GLY A 6 30.05 17.94 -5.08
N LYS A 7 28.79 18.24 -5.38
CA LYS A 7 27.72 17.19 -5.38
C LYS A 7 27.02 17.02 -6.72
N THR A 8 27.80 16.99 -7.80
CA THR A 8 27.31 16.54 -9.11
C THR A 8 28.25 15.52 -9.74
N ARG A 9 28.81 14.60 -8.94
CA ARG A 9 29.33 13.37 -9.53
C ARG A 9 28.12 12.57 -10.02
N ARG A 10 27.81 12.69 -11.32
CA ARG A 10 26.75 11.93 -12.00
C ARG A 10 26.88 10.47 -11.57
N GLN A 11 25.87 9.96 -10.87
CA GLN A 11 25.84 8.56 -10.43
C GLN A 11 26.00 7.69 -11.67
N LYS A 12 27.19 7.12 -11.87
CA LYS A 12 27.45 6.23 -13.01
C LYS A 12 26.65 4.95 -12.79
N PHE A 13 26.05 4.43 -13.86
CA PHE A 13 25.35 3.15 -13.78
C PHE A 13 26.34 2.06 -13.36
N GLY A 14 26.08 1.41 -12.23
CA GLY A 14 26.91 0.30 -11.76
C GLY A 14 26.65 -0.94 -12.59
N TYR A 15 27.47 -1.18 -13.63
CA TYR A 15 27.32 -2.33 -14.53
C TYR A 15 27.39 -3.69 -13.81
N ASN A 16 28.07 -3.76 -12.68
CA ASN A 16 28.19 -4.98 -11.87
C ASN A 16 26.97 -5.24 -10.96
N VAL A 17 26.00 -4.32 -10.91
CA VAL A 17 24.82 -4.43 -10.03
C VAL A 17 23.66 -5.09 -10.77
N ASN A 18 23.29 -6.29 -10.32
CA ASN A 18 22.04 -6.91 -10.76
C ASN A 18 20.84 -6.21 -10.11
N ARG A 19 20.31 -5.17 -10.78
CA ARG A 19 19.16 -4.37 -10.33
C ARG A 19 17.91 -5.20 -10.10
N LYS A 20 17.67 -6.26 -10.90
CA LYS A 20 16.52 -7.16 -10.71
C LYS A 20 16.61 -7.86 -9.35
N ARG A 21 17.78 -8.36 -8.97
CA ARG A 21 18.02 -8.98 -7.66
C ARG A 21 17.84 -7.97 -6.52
N LEU A 22 18.39 -6.76 -6.68
CA LEU A 22 18.27 -5.69 -5.69
C LEU A 22 16.79 -5.33 -5.44
N ASN A 23 16.00 -5.12 -6.50
CA ASN A 23 14.58 -4.80 -6.38
C ASN A 23 13.79 -5.94 -5.72
N ARG A 24 14.08 -7.20 -6.05
CA ARG A 24 13.45 -8.36 -5.38
C ARG A 24 13.77 -8.38 -3.89
N ASN A 25 15.02 -8.11 -3.51
CA ASN A 25 15.42 -8.07 -2.10
C ASN A 25 14.77 -6.90 -1.36
N ALA A 26 14.71 -5.72 -1.97
CA ALA A 26 14.03 -4.56 -1.40
C ALA A 26 12.54 -4.83 -1.18
N ARG A 27 11.86 -5.43 -2.16
CA ARG A 27 10.45 -5.83 -2.04
C ARG A 27 10.21 -6.84 -0.92
N ARG A 28 11.08 -7.85 -0.79
CA ARG A 28 10.99 -8.84 0.31
C ARG A 28 11.17 -8.20 1.67
N LYS A 29 12.11 -7.24 1.80
CA LYS A 29 12.34 -6.50 3.05
C LYS A 29 11.21 -5.54 3.42
N ALA A 30 10.55 -4.96 2.42
CA ALA A 30 9.43 -4.06 2.61
C ALA A 30 8.08 -4.79 2.84
N ALA A 31 8.05 -6.12 2.69
CA ALA A 31 6.84 -6.89 2.90
C ALA A 31 6.43 -6.85 4.39
N PRO A 32 5.15 -6.63 4.71
CA PRO A 32 4.68 -6.57 6.09
C PRO A 32 4.79 -7.95 6.76
N ARG A 33 5.17 -7.97 8.04
CA ARG A 33 5.06 -9.16 8.88
C ARG A 33 3.64 -9.24 9.42
N ILE A 34 2.82 -10.09 8.80
CA ILE A 34 1.40 -10.26 9.14
C ILE A 34 1.27 -11.36 10.20
N GLN A 35 0.63 -11.04 11.33
CA GLN A 35 0.39 -11.98 12.43
C GLN A 35 -0.81 -12.91 12.14
N CYS A 36 -1.93 -12.35 11.67
CA CYS A 36 -3.14 -13.12 11.35
C CYS A 36 -2.86 -14.13 10.24
N SER A 37 -3.14 -15.41 10.51
CA SER A 37 -2.95 -16.52 9.58
C SER A 37 -3.83 -16.35 8.33
N HIS A 38 -5.11 -16.02 8.50
CA HIS A 38 -6.09 -15.86 7.44
C HIS A 38 -5.63 -14.85 6.38
N ILE A 39 -5.19 -13.67 6.81
CA ILE A 39 -4.67 -12.62 5.93
C ILE A 39 -3.35 -13.07 5.29
N ARG A 40 -2.46 -13.72 6.05
CA ARG A 40 -1.16 -14.17 5.55
C ARG A 40 -1.31 -15.21 4.44
N HIS A 41 -2.24 -16.14 4.56
CA HIS A 41 -2.51 -17.17 3.55
C HIS A 41 -3.09 -16.58 2.27
N ALA A 42 -3.95 -15.56 2.39
CA ALA A 42 -4.55 -14.90 1.25
C ALA A 42 -3.64 -13.85 0.59
N TRP A 43 -2.47 -13.53 1.16
CA TRP A 43 -1.61 -12.44 0.73
C TRP A 43 -0.84 -12.72 -0.58
N ASP A 44 -0.96 -11.83 -1.57
CA ASP A 44 -0.20 -11.91 -2.83
C ASP A 44 0.99 -10.93 -2.83
N GLN A 45 2.21 -11.46 -2.92
CA GLN A 45 3.46 -10.65 -2.93
C GLN A 45 3.64 -9.84 -4.22
N THR A 46 2.93 -10.18 -5.29
CA THR A 46 3.02 -9.47 -6.57
C THR A 46 2.24 -8.15 -6.55
N LYS A 47 1.19 -8.07 -5.73
CA LYS A 47 0.27 -6.93 -5.62
C LYS A 47 0.71 -5.92 -4.56
N SER A 48 0.16 -4.72 -4.66
CA SER A 48 0.35 -3.70 -3.63
C SER A 48 -0.42 -4.04 -2.35
N VAL A 49 0.01 -3.49 -1.20
CA VAL A 49 -0.71 -3.62 0.08
C VAL A 49 -2.17 -3.19 -0.05
N ARG A 50 -2.42 -2.05 -0.72
CA ARG A 50 -3.77 -1.52 -0.96
C ARG A 50 -4.63 -2.52 -1.73
N GLN A 51 -4.11 -3.05 -2.84
CA GLN A 51 -4.85 -4.02 -3.67
C GLN A 51 -5.12 -5.33 -2.93
N ASN A 52 -4.16 -5.83 -2.15
CA ASN A 52 -4.36 -7.05 -1.36
C ASN A 52 -5.47 -6.89 -0.34
N LEU A 53 -5.46 -5.79 0.41
CA LEU A 53 -6.49 -5.51 1.42
C LEU A 53 -7.86 -5.31 0.75
N ALA A 54 -7.92 -4.51 -0.32
CA ALA A 54 -9.14 -4.32 -1.10
C ALA A 54 -9.73 -5.63 -1.65
N GLU A 55 -8.90 -6.54 -2.17
CA GLU A 55 -9.37 -7.85 -2.67
C GLU A 55 -9.93 -8.75 -1.56
N MET A 56 -9.45 -8.58 -0.33
CA MET A 56 -9.97 -9.24 0.88
C MET A 56 -11.15 -8.47 1.50
N GLY A 57 -11.54 -7.32 0.95
CA GLY A 57 -12.58 -6.45 1.54
C GLY A 57 -12.15 -5.71 2.81
N LEU A 58 -10.85 -5.58 3.04
CA LEU A 58 -10.27 -4.86 4.17
C LEU A 58 -9.89 -3.43 3.78
N ALA A 59 -10.15 -2.48 4.69
CA ALA A 59 -9.74 -1.10 4.52
C ALA A 59 -8.26 -0.90 4.87
N MET A 60 -7.52 -0.22 3.98
CA MET A 60 -6.13 0.19 4.27
C MET A 60 -6.07 1.39 5.22
N ASP A 61 -6.98 2.35 5.04
CA ASP A 61 -7.10 3.54 5.89
C ASP A 61 -8.50 3.59 6.52
N PRO A 62 -8.60 3.48 7.85
CA PRO A 62 -9.89 3.48 8.54
C PRO A 62 -10.64 4.81 8.38
N ASN A 63 -9.94 5.95 8.30
CA ASN A 63 -10.58 7.26 8.13
C ASN A 63 -11.15 7.44 6.72
N ARG A 64 -10.58 6.76 5.73
CA ARG A 64 -11.11 6.73 4.37
C ARG A 64 -12.32 5.81 4.26
N ALA A 65 -12.29 4.68 4.95
CA ALA A 65 -13.39 3.72 4.98
C ALA A 65 -14.61 4.28 5.74
N VAL A 66 -14.37 4.80 6.94
CA VAL A 66 -15.37 5.42 7.83
C VAL A 66 -15.05 6.90 7.99
N PRO A 67 -15.53 7.78 7.09
CA PRO A 67 -15.23 9.20 7.17
C PRO A 67 -15.84 9.81 8.45
N LEU A 68 -14.99 10.44 9.25
CA LEU A 68 -15.44 11.23 10.40
C LEU A 68 -16.28 12.41 9.91
N ILE A 69 -17.47 12.56 10.49
CA ILE A 69 -18.36 13.69 10.20
C ILE A 69 -17.72 14.95 10.79
N LYS A 70 -17.02 15.74 9.97
CA LYS A 70 -16.50 17.04 10.39
C LYS A 70 -17.67 18.03 10.52
N ARG A 71 -17.79 18.70 11.66
CA ARG A 71 -18.71 19.84 11.84
C ARG A 71 -18.34 20.90 10.79
N LYS A 72 -19.32 21.27 9.96
CA LYS A 72 -19.13 22.07 8.75
C LYS A 72 -18.53 23.45 9.08
N VAL A 73 -17.28 23.69 8.71
CA VAL A 73 -16.88 24.99 8.18
C VAL A 73 -17.11 24.87 6.67
N LYS A 74 -17.92 25.76 6.09
CA LYS A 74 -18.49 25.72 4.73
C LYS A 74 -17.59 24.98 3.72
N ALA A 75 -18.06 23.84 3.23
CA ALA A 75 -17.34 23.00 2.29
C ALA A 75 -17.48 23.54 0.86
N MET A 76 -16.35 23.82 0.22
CA MET A 76 -16.20 23.79 -1.23
C MET A 76 -16.47 22.35 -1.69
N GLU A 77 -17.26 22.16 -2.75
CA GLU A 77 -17.52 20.83 -3.31
C GLU A 77 -16.19 20.22 -3.76
N VAL A 78 -15.66 19.31 -2.95
CA VAL A 78 -14.61 18.40 -3.39
C VAL A 78 -15.32 17.22 -4.00
N ASP A 79 -15.07 17.02 -5.29
CA ASP A 79 -15.58 15.93 -6.11
C ASP A 79 -15.68 14.64 -5.29
N ARG A 80 -16.90 14.14 -5.14
CA ARG A 80 -17.11 12.80 -4.61
C ARG A 80 -16.58 11.84 -5.68
N GLU A 81 -15.30 11.48 -5.57
CA GLU A 81 -14.73 10.40 -6.36
C GLU A 81 -15.66 9.20 -6.23
N GLU A 82 -16.34 8.83 -7.32
CA GLU A 82 -17.12 7.60 -7.40
C GLU A 82 -16.18 6.46 -7.02
N ARG A 83 -16.39 5.90 -5.82
CA ARG A 83 -15.59 4.76 -5.38
C ARG A 83 -15.85 3.64 -6.39
N PRO A 84 -14.84 3.18 -7.16
CA PRO A 84 -15.03 1.98 -7.94
C PRO A 84 -15.48 0.88 -6.98
N LYS A 85 -16.59 0.19 -7.30
CA LYS A 85 -17.07 -0.95 -6.52
C LYS A 85 -15.96 -1.99 -6.52
N GLU A 86 -15.16 -2.03 -5.45
CA GLU A 86 -14.11 -3.03 -5.29
C GLU A 86 -14.80 -4.39 -5.17
N LEU A 87 -14.75 -5.17 -6.25
CA LEU A 87 -15.19 -6.55 -6.25
C LEU A 87 -14.32 -7.31 -5.26
N VAL A 88 -14.88 -7.66 -4.10
CA VAL A 88 -14.22 -8.52 -3.11
C VAL A 88 -13.98 -9.88 -3.75
N ARG A 89 -12.71 -10.19 -4.04
CA ARG A 89 -12.31 -11.43 -4.72
C ARG A 89 -12.10 -12.58 -3.75
N LYS A 90 -11.84 -12.29 -2.48
CA LYS A 90 -11.49 -13.27 -1.45
C LYS A 90 -12.41 -13.12 -0.21
N PRO A 91 -13.73 -13.35 -0.35
CA PRO A 91 -14.68 -13.15 0.74
C PRO A 91 -14.47 -14.11 1.92
N TYR A 92 -13.88 -15.29 1.67
CA TYR A 92 -13.58 -16.27 2.71
C TYR A 92 -12.67 -15.75 3.81
N VAL A 93 -11.84 -14.73 3.53
CA VAL A 93 -10.95 -14.13 4.52
C VAL A 93 -11.75 -13.37 5.57
N LEU A 94 -12.79 -12.62 5.16
CA LEU A 94 -13.65 -11.89 6.09
C LEU A 94 -14.44 -12.85 6.96
N ASN A 95 -15.07 -13.85 6.34
CA ASN A 95 -15.86 -14.83 7.08
C ASN A 95 -15.02 -15.58 8.13
N ALA A 96 -13.76 -15.89 7.81
CA ALA A 96 -12.86 -16.56 8.76
C ALA A 96 -12.43 -15.65 9.91
N ILE A 97 -12.27 -14.35 9.65
CA ILE A 97 -11.94 -13.36 10.69
C ILE A 97 -13.15 -13.04 11.57
N GLU A 98 -14.35 -13.00 11.01
CA GLU A 98 -15.59 -12.74 11.76
C GLU A 98 -16.02 -13.92 12.65
N ALA A 99 -15.61 -15.15 12.29
CA ALA A 99 -15.91 -16.35 13.05
C ALA A 99 -14.94 -16.61 14.22
N GLU A 100 -13.82 -15.87 14.30
CA GLU A 100 -12.81 -15.95 15.36
C GLU A 100 -13.13 -14.99 16.51
#